data_AF-A0A7V7F3R6-F1
#
_entry.id   AF-A0A7V7F3R6-F1
#
_cell.length_a   1.000
_cell.length_b   1.000
_cell.length_c   1.000
_cell.angle_alpha   90.00
_cell.angle_beta   90.00
_cell.angle_gamma   90.00
#
_symmetry.space_group_name_H-M   'P 1'
#
loop_
_entity.id
_entity.type
_entity.pdbx_description
1 polymer ?
#
loop_
_entity_poly.entity_id
_entity_poly.type
_entity_poly.pdbx_seq_one_letter_code
_entity_poly.pdbx_strand_id
1 'polypeptide(L)'
;MASVIFPVLLTATMLDMQGIIHNPYFGFVLYMVLGPLFILSLVLIFAGLFFFKGKEGVGYFTYEYLKEQFSAPERFIRVRKLIVICTALSVINIAIIVLISYEGYHFMESEDFCGGICHTAMAPEHTAYLNSPHSSVRCVECHIGPGAQWFIKSKISGARQLVAVALGNFSRPIATPIHGLRPARETCEECHRPELFHGEKLYIKDKYLPDEQNTNVQTVLLMKVGSGGYRGSKANGIHWHVAPENKITYKHQDKGRLEISEVTLAKPNGTMVDFKAPGADEAEEAKETGHQERIMDCLDCHNRPTHIYLSPNEALDLKLNHGDIPLELPYIKKQGLAVISKDYKSSEEAKNNIATELRAWYLQNYPDVVKNNMELLDKAIAGVQAAYAENVFPEMNINWNTYTNFLGHKNDSGCFRCHDESHETSSGETISQDCDKCHIILAEDEPAPEVLKTLRGSNN
;
A
#
# COMPACT_ATOMS: atom_id res chain seq x y z
N MET A 1 27.13 20.84 -22.28
CA MET A 1 26.04 20.24 -21.48
C MET A 1 26.57 19.79 -20.11
N ALA A 2 27.48 18.80 -20.05
CA ALA A 2 28.09 18.33 -18.79
C ALA A 2 28.59 19.47 -17.87
N SER A 3 29.35 20.43 -18.42
CA SER A 3 29.93 21.55 -17.65
C SER A 3 28.90 22.53 -17.06
N VAL A 4 27.68 22.57 -17.59
CA VAL A 4 26.59 23.45 -17.10
C VAL A 4 25.71 22.70 -16.10
N ILE A 5 25.42 21.42 -16.39
CA ILE A 5 24.59 20.59 -15.51
C ILE A 5 25.33 20.29 -14.20
N PHE A 6 26.65 20.04 -14.26
CA PHE A 6 27.46 19.67 -13.11
C PHE A 6 27.30 20.57 -11.88
N PRO A 7 27.52 21.91 -11.95
CA PRO A 7 27.45 22.75 -10.75
C PRO A 7 26.02 22.85 -10.21
N VAL A 8 25.02 22.84 -11.09
CA VAL A 8 23.60 22.87 -10.70
C VAL A 8 23.24 21.58 -9.97
N LEU A 9 23.59 20.44 -10.55
CA LEU A 9 23.32 19.11 -10.00
C LEU A 9 23.99 18.91 -8.65
N LEU A 10 25.28 19.26 -8.53
CA LEU A 10 26.00 19.16 -7.27
C LEU A 10 25.39 20.05 -6.19
N THR A 11 25.09 21.30 -6.50
CA THR A 11 24.51 22.24 -5.53
C THR A 11 23.11 21.78 -5.11
N ALA A 12 22.27 21.39 -6.07
CA ALA A 12 20.92 20.92 -5.82
C ALA A 12 20.91 19.64 -4.97
N THR A 13 21.77 18.66 -5.25
CA THR A 13 21.90 17.45 -4.42
C THR A 13 22.37 17.80 -3.01
N MET A 14 23.31 18.73 -2.83
CA MET A 14 23.74 19.15 -1.49
C MET A 14 22.62 19.85 -0.70
N LEU A 15 21.78 20.67 -1.36
CA LEU A 15 20.62 21.31 -0.72
C LEU A 15 19.54 20.29 -0.34
N ASP A 16 19.32 19.30 -1.20
CA ASP A 16 18.38 18.20 -0.98
C ASP A 16 18.81 17.34 0.22
N MET A 17 20.09 16.92 0.26
CA MET A 17 20.68 16.15 1.37
C MET A 17 20.62 16.88 2.72
N GLN A 18 20.61 18.22 2.71
CA GLN A 18 20.48 19.04 3.92
C GLN A 18 19.02 19.19 4.38
N GLY A 19 18.05 18.65 3.63
CA GLY A 19 16.63 18.80 3.92
C GLY A 19 16.13 20.23 3.76
N ILE A 20 16.78 21.05 2.93
CA ILE A 20 16.34 22.44 2.72
C ILE A 20 15.07 22.47 1.85
N ILE A 21 14.91 21.50 0.96
CA ILE A 21 13.82 21.44 -0.01
C ILE A 21 12.95 20.21 0.28
N HIS A 22 11.70 20.45 0.68
CA HIS A 22 10.71 19.40 0.97
C HIS A 22 9.68 19.31 -0.16
N ASN A 23 10.12 18.96 -1.37
CA ASN A 23 9.24 18.82 -2.52
C ASN A 23 9.60 17.56 -3.33
N PRO A 24 8.72 16.54 -3.38
CA PRO A 24 8.97 15.32 -4.14
C PRO A 24 9.30 15.54 -5.61
N TYR A 25 8.69 16.56 -6.25
CA TYR A 25 8.95 16.89 -7.65
C TYR A 25 10.36 17.45 -7.87
N PHE A 26 10.94 18.11 -6.87
CA PHE A 26 12.31 18.57 -6.94
C PHE A 26 13.28 17.38 -7.02
N GLY A 27 13.14 16.41 -6.12
CA GLY A 27 13.89 15.16 -6.15
C GLY A 27 13.70 14.39 -7.46
N PHE A 28 12.47 14.35 -7.99
CA PHE A 28 12.19 13.71 -9.29
C PHE A 28 12.97 14.36 -10.44
N VAL A 29 12.91 15.69 -10.58
CA VAL A 29 13.65 16.40 -11.63
C VAL A 29 15.16 16.22 -11.44
N LEU A 30 15.64 16.30 -10.20
CA LEU A 30 17.05 16.20 -9.88
C LEU A 30 17.62 14.81 -10.23
N TYR A 31 17.00 13.76 -9.72
CA TYR A 31 17.53 12.40 -9.80
C TYR A 31 17.06 11.63 -11.04
N MET A 32 15.83 11.85 -11.53
CA MET A 32 15.29 11.11 -12.68
C MET A 32 15.49 11.83 -14.03
N VAL A 33 15.81 13.13 -14.02
CA VAL A 33 16.02 13.91 -15.25
C VAL A 33 17.46 14.42 -15.33
N LEU A 34 17.89 15.29 -14.39
CA LEU A 34 19.21 15.93 -14.47
C LEU A 34 20.36 14.92 -14.29
N GLY A 35 20.24 13.97 -13.37
CA GLY A 35 21.22 12.88 -13.17
C GLY A 35 21.48 12.06 -14.44
N PRO A 36 20.45 11.43 -15.03
CA PRO A 36 20.57 10.68 -16.29
C PRO A 36 21.07 11.54 -17.46
N LEU A 37 20.64 12.80 -17.57
CA LEU A 37 21.14 13.72 -18.60
C LEU A 37 22.63 14.02 -18.43
N PHE A 38 23.11 14.18 -17.19
CA PHE A 38 24.52 14.34 -16.90
C PHE A 38 25.32 13.10 -17.34
N ILE A 39 24.87 11.90 -16.96
CA ILE A 39 25.50 10.63 -17.35
C ILE A 39 25.51 10.49 -18.87
N LEU A 40 24.38 10.72 -19.54
CA LEU A 40 24.25 10.69 -20.99
C LEU A 40 25.23 11.67 -21.64
N SER A 41 25.39 12.87 -21.10
CA SER A 41 26.32 13.86 -21.63
C SER A 41 27.78 13.41 -21.54
N LEU A 42 28.16 12.68 -20.48
CA LEU A 42 29.48 12.08 -20.35
C LEU A 42 29.66 10.94 -21.36
N VAL A 43 28.67 10.06 -21.51
CA VAL A 43 28.69 8.97 -22.50
C VAL A 43 28.84 9.54 -23.92
N LEU A 44 28.13 10.61 -24.26
CA LEU A 44 28.23 11.28 -25.56
C LEU A 44 29.62 11.87 -25.82
N ILE A 45 30.33 12.34 -24.79
CA ILE A 45 31.73 12.78 -24.94
C ILE A 45 32.61 11.59 -25.34
N PHE A 46 32.49 10.45 -24.65
CA PHE A 46 33.28 9.25 -24.98
C PHE A 46 32.91 8.68 -26.36
N ALA A 47 31.62 8.65 -26.70
CA ALA A 47 31.16 8.24 -28.02
C ALA A 47 31.70 9.17 -29.11
N GLY A 48 31.69 10.49 -28.88
CA GLY A 48 32.26 11.48 -29.79
C GLY A 48 33.76 11.23 -30.03
N LEU A 49 34.53 11.01 -28.97
CA LEU A 49 35.96 10.68 -29.07
C LEU A 49 36.21 9.37 -29.84
N PHE A 50 35.33 8.38 -29.70
CA PHE A 50 35.46 7.08 -30.36
C PHE A 50 35.11 7.15 -31.85
N PHE A 51 33.97 7.75 -32.21
CA PHE A 51 33.46 7.77 -33.59
C PHE A 51 34.11 8.84 -34.48
N PHE A 52 34.55 9.97 -33.91
CA PHE A 52 35.20 11.04 -34.67
C PHE A 52 36.73 10.96 -34.63
N LYS A 53 37.28 9.85 -34.12
CA LYS A 53 38.71 9.55 -34.12
C LYS A 53 39.27 9.63 -35.55
N GLY A 54 40.18 10.59 -35.78
CA GLY A 54 40.87 10.74 -37.06
C GLY A 54 40.29 11.78 -38.03
N LYS A 55 39.23 12.51 -37.67
CA LYS A 55 38.79 13.70 -38.43
C LYS A 55 39.50 14.95 -37.91
N GLU A 56 39.74 15.92 -38.80
CA GLU A 56 40.53 17.14 -38.60
C GLU A 56 40.16 17.86 -37.28
N GLY A 57 40.89 17.55 -36.19
CA GLY A 57 40.65 18.08 -34.84
C GLY A 57 40.74 17.03 -33.72
N VAL A 58 40.46 15.76 -33.99
CA VAL A 58 40.61 14.64 -33.02
C VAL A 58 41.70 13.72 -33.54
N GLY A 59 42.95 14.02 -33.18
CA GLY A 59 44.14 13.32 -33.68
C GLY A 59 44.12 11.82 -33.41
N TYR A 60 44.76 11.05 -34.29
CA TYR A 60 45.03 9.64 -34.01
C TYR A 60 46.05 9.55 -32.87
N PHE A 61 45.71 8.83 -31.81
CA PHE A 61 46.67 8.38 -30.79
C PHE A 61 47.59 7.31 -31.40
N THR A 62 48.45 7.69 -32.36
CA THR A 62 49.50 6.82 -32.89
C THR A 62 50.70 6.78 -31.94
N TYR A 63 51.51 5.73 -32.05
CA TYR A 63 52.76 5.61 -31.31
C TYR A 63 53.70 6.81 -31.58
N GLU A 64 53.77 7.26 -32.83
CA GLU A 64 54.59 8.40 -33.25
C GLU A 64 54.10 9.73 -32.63
N TYR A 65 52.79 9.95 -32.59
CA TYR A 65 52.21 11.13 -31.92
C TYR A 65 52.56 11.14 -30.42
N LEU A 66 52.39 10.01 -29.72
CA LEU A 66 52.73 9.91 -28.31
C LEU A 66 54.23 10.10 -28.07
N LYS A 67 55.08 9.48 -28.90
CA LYS A 67 56.54 9.62 -28.83
C LYS A 67 56.97 11.09 -28.98
N GLU A 68 56.40 11.81 -29.94
CA GLU A 68 56.69 13.23 -30.15
C GLU A 68 56.25 14.10 -28.95
N GLN A 69 55.07 13.84 -28.39
CA GLN A 69 54.57 14.59 -27.24
C GLN A 69 55.37 14.33 -25.95
N PHE A 70 55.89 13.11 -25.76
CA PHE A 70 56.71 12.76 -24.58
C PHE A 70 58.19 13.14 -24.72
N SER A 71 58.70 13.42 -25.94
CA SER A 71 60.13 13.72 -26.18
C SER A 71 60.49 15.21 -26.04
N ALA A 72 59.53 16.13 -26.14
CA ALA A 72 59.77 17.57 -26.04
C ALA A 72 59.44 18.11 -24.62
N PRO A 73 60.36 18.80 -23.91
CA PRO A 73 60.17 19.19 -22.51
C PRO A 73 58.90 20.01 -22.22
N GLU A 74 58.59 21.00 -23.06
CA GLU A 74 57.38 21.82 -22.88
C GLU A 74 56.07 21.07 -23.18
N ARG A 75 56.11 20.16 -24.17
CA ARG A 75 54.95 19.33 -24.52
C ARG A 75 54.70 18.26 -23.47
N PHE A 76 55.76 17.70 -22.89
CA PHE A 76 55.68 16.79 -21.75
C PHE A 76 55.01 17.43 -20.53
N ILE A 77 55.35 18.67 -20.18
CA ILE A 77 54.69 19.42 -19.10
C ILE A 77 53.20 19.61 -19.39
N ARG A 78 52.84 19.94 -20.64
CA ARG A 78 51.45 20.12 -21.07
C ARG A 78 50.66 18.80 -20.98
N VAL A 79 51.21 17.70 -21.49
CA VAL A 79 50.61 16.37 -21.40
C VAL A 79 50.47 15.92 -19.94
N ARG A 80 51.48 16.10 -19.10
CA ARG A 80 51.41 15.78 -17.67
C ARG A 80 50.31 16.57 -16.97
N LYS A 81 50.20 17.88 -17.22
CA LYS A 81 49.11 18.72 -16.68
C LYS A 81 47.74 18.24 -17.15
N LEU A 82 47.60 17.92 -18.44
CA LEU A 82 46.35 17.39 -19.00
C LEU A 82 45.99 16.03 -18.40
N ILE A 83 46.94 15.11 -18.24
CA ILE A 83 46.72 13.81 -17.59
C ILE A 83 46.24 14.01 -16.15
N VAL A 84 46.89 14.89 -15.38
CA VAL A 84 46.50 15.19 -14.00
C VAL A 84 45.10 15.79 -13.95
N ILE A 85 44.79 16.78 -14.79
CA ILE A 85 43.47 17.42 -14.85
C ILE A 85 42.40 16.41 -15.26
N CYS A 86 42.62 15.64 -16.33
CA CYS A 86 41.67 14.62 -16.80
C CYS A 86 41.45 13.55 -15.75
N THR A 87 42.50 13.10 -15.06
CA THR A 87 42.38 12.12 -13.96
C THR A 87 41.57 12.73 -12.82
N ALA A 88 41.88 13.95 -12.37
CA ALA A 88 41.16 14.63 -11.30
C ALA A 88 39.67 14.83 -11.64
N LEU A 89 39.36 15.33 -12.84
CA LEU A 89 37.99 15.48 -13.31
C LEU A 89 37.26 14.14 -13.44
N SER A 90 37.95 13.07 -13.84
CA SER A 90 37.35 11.74 -13.92
C SER A 90 37.00 11.20 -12.54
N VAL A 91 37.89 11.37 -11.55
CA VAL A 91 37.60 10.99 -10.15
C VAL A 91 36.41 11.78 -9.61
N ILE A 92 36.35 13.09 -9.86
CA ILE A 92 35.22 13.94 -9.44
C ILE A 92 33.92 13.48 -10.11
N ASN A 93 33.93 13.23 -11.42
CA ASN A 93 32.76 12.73 -12.15
C ASN A 93 32.29 11.38 -11.60
N ILE A 94 33.20 10.45 -11.34
CA ILE A 94 32.86 9.15 -10.74
C ILE A 94 32.24 9.34 -9.36
N ALA A 95 32.84 10.16 -8.49
CA ALA A 95 32.32 10.43 -7.16
C ALA A 95 30.88 10.99 -7.20
N ILE A 96 30.61 11.90 -8.13
CA ILE A 96 29.28 12.50 -8.30
C ILE A 96 28.30 11.52 -8.92
N ILE A 97 28.71 10.71 -9.90
CA ILE A 97 27.84 9.65 -10.44
C ILE A 97 27.45 8.68 -9.33
N VAL A 98 28.39 8.27 -8.48
CA VAL A 98 28.12 7.40 -7.33
C VAL A 98 27.14 8.09 -6.37
N LEU A 99 27.37 9.35 -6.01
CA LEU A 99 26.49 10.11 -5.13
C LEU A 99 25.07 10.24 -5.69
N ILE A 100 24.91 10.68 -6.94
CA ILE A 100 23.61 10.83 -7.60
C ILE A 100 22.91 9.48 -7.75
N SER A 101 23.65 8.43 -8.07
CA SER A 101 23.07 7.09 -8.20
C SER A 101 22.57 6.56 -6.86
N TYR A 102 23.30 6.86 -5.78
CA TYR A 102 22.94 6.50 -4.41
C TYR A 102 21.71 7.29 -3.93
N GLU A 103 21.73 8.61 -4.06
CA GLU A 103 20.59 9.46 -3.66
C GLU A 103 19.36 9.18 -4.54
N GLY A 104 19.55 9.03 -5.86
CA GLY A 104 18.47 8.65 -6.77
C GLY A 104 17.89 7.26 -6.46
N TYR A 105 18.73 6.33 -5.99
CA TYR A 105 18.27 5.03 -5.50
C TYR A 105 17.37 5.19 -4.28
N HIS A 106 17.82 5.91 -3.24
CA HIS A 106 17.05 6.15 -2.03
C HIS A 106 15.75 6.92 -2.30
N PHE A 107 15.80 7.93 -3.18
CA PHE A 107 14.63 8.66 -3.61
C PHE A 107 13.60 7.74 -4.25
N MET A 108 13.99 6.85 -5.17
CA MET A 108 13.08 5.89 -5.81
C MET A 108 12.50 4.83 -4.86
N GLU A 109 12.97 4.76 -3.62
CA GLU A 109 12.48 3.84 -2.58
C GLU A 109 11.71 4.56 -1.46
N SER A 110 11.55 5.88 -1.57
CA SER A 110 10.82 6.70 -0.61
C SER A 110 9.31 6.65 -0.84
N GLU A 111 8.55 6.94 0.21
CA GLU A 111 7.11 7.13 0.17
C GLU A 111 6.73 8.31 -0.74
N ASP A 112 7.53 9.38 -0.72
CA ASP A 112 7.37 10.55 -1.58
C ASP A 112 7.40 10.18 -3.07
N PHE A 113 8.31 9.29 -3.46
CA PHE A 113 8.37 8.81 -4.83
C PHE A 113 7.20 7.88 -5.17
N CYS A 114 6.97 6.86 -4.32
CA CYS A 114 5.96 5.83 -4.57
C CYS A 114 4.52 6.36 -4.52
N GLY A 115 4.21 7.26 -3.59
CA GLY A 115 2.87 7.80 -3.36
C GLY A 115 2.66 9.23 -3.85
N GLY A 116 3.70 10.07 -3.80
CA GLY A 116 3.58 11.51 -4.05
C GLY A 116 3.70 11.92 -5.53
N ILE A 117 4.46 11.20 -6.35
CA ILE A 117 4.72 11.59 -7.75
C ILE A 117 3.52 11.29 -8.66
N CYS A 118 2.98 10.07 -8.58
CA CYS A 118 1.83 9.65 -9.36
C CYS A 118 0.52 10.05 -8.65
N HIS A 119 0.33 11.34 -8.40
CA HIS A 119 -0.71 11.87 -7.50
C HIS A 119 -2.15 11.48 -7.86
N THR A 120 -2.47 11.10 -9.10
CA THR A 120 -3.80 10.56 -9.43
C THR A 120 -3.85 9.05 -9.22
N ALA A 121 -2.91 8.31 -9.80
CA ALA A 121 -2.93 6.85 -9.77
C ALA A 121 -2.69 6.27 -8.37
N MET A 122 -1.82 6.93 -7.58
CA MET A 122 -1.38 6.45 -6.27
C MET A 122 -2.02 7.18 -5.09
N ALA A 123 -2.76 8.28 -5.31
CA ALA A 123 -3.47 8.98 -4.22
C ALA A 123 -4.32 8.03 -3.35
N PRO A 124 -5.12 7.10 -3.92
CA PRO A 124 -5.95 6.21 -3.10
C PRO A 124 -5.11 5.33 -2.17
N GLU A 125 -4.14 4.61 -2.73
CA GLU A 125 -3.32 3.67 -1.97
C GLU A 125 -2.37 4.40 -0.99
N HIS A 126 -1.85 5.57 -1.35
CA HIS A 126 -1.02 6.39 -0.46
C HIS A 126 -1.83 6.96 0.72
N THR A 127 -3.05 7.46 0.46
CA THR A 127 -3.94 7.96 1.52
C THR A 127 -4.31 6.82 2.48
N ALA A 128 -4.67 5.65 1.94
CA ALA A 128 -4.97 4.49 2.76
C ALA A 128 -3.74 4.01 3.56
N TYR A 129 -2.54 4.04 2.97
CA TYR A 129 -1.28 3.72 3.64
C TYR A 129 -1.01 4.62 4.85
N LEU A 130 -1.15 5.95 4.69
CA LEU A 130 -0.92 6.91 5.76
C LEU A 130 -1.87 6.72 6.95
N ASN A 131 -3.08 6.23 6.68
CA ASN A 131 -4.10 5.96 7.70
C ASN A 131 -4.06 4.52 8.24
N SER A 132 -2.99 3.77 7.97
CA SER A 132 -2.88 2.36 8.34
C SER A 132 -1.93 2.09 9.52
N PRO A 133 -2.01 0.91 10.15
CA PRO A 133 -1.03 0.46 11.15
C PRO A 133 0.40 0.32 10.61
N HIS A 134 0.58 0.31 9.30
CA HIS A 134 1.87 0.18 8.61
C HIS A 134 2.36 1.50 8.00
N SER A 135 1.76 2.65 8.35
CA SER A 135 2.14 3.98 7.84
C SER A 135 3.57 4.41 8.15
N SER A 136 4.27 3.69 9.03
CA SER A 136 5.68 3.89 9.36
C SER A 136 6.63 2.86 8.73
N VAL A 137 6.10 1.97 7.88
CA VAL A 137 6.89 0.93 7.17
C VAL A 137 7.00 1.34 5.71
N ARG A 138 8.22 1.56 5.22
CA ARG A 138 8.45 2.05 3.85
C ARG A 138 7.81 1.12 2.82
N CYS A 139 7.26 1.69 1.75
CA CYS A 139 6.57 0.94 0.69
C CYS A 139 7.43 -0.22 0.14
N VAL A 140 8.75 -0.01 0.03
CA VAL A 140 9.70 -0.97 -0.54
C VAL A 140 9.94 -2.21 0.33
N GLU A 141 9.71 -2.13 1.64
CA GLU A 141 9.86 -3.27 2.55
C GLU A 141 8.82 -4.36 2.20
N CYS A 142 7.65 -3.96 1.69
CA CYS A 142 6.61 -4.87 1.22
C CYS A 142 6.64 -5.10 -0.30
N HIS A 143 6.90 -4.08 -1.11
CA HIS A 143 6.70 -4.14 -2.57
C HIS A 143 7.94 -4.50 -3.39
N ILE A 144 9.15 -4.28 -2.88
CA ILE A 144 10.41 -4.50 -3.62
C ILE A 144 11.23 -5.60 -2.96
N GLY A 145 11.35 -5.61 -1.63
CA GLY A 145 12.13 -6.59 -0.87
C GLY A 145 13.63 -6.64 -1.17
N PRO A 146 14.42 -7.32 -0.32
CA PRO A 146 15.87 -7.27 -0.39
C PRO A 146 16.42 -8.14 -1.54
N GLY A 147 17.62 -7.77 -1.99
CA GLY A 147 18.41 -8.55 -2.94
C GLY A 147 18.31 -8.10 -4.40
N ALA A 148 19.38 -8.39 -5.16
CA ALA A 148 19.58 -7.87 -6.51
C ALA A 148 18.50 -8.32 -7.52
N GLN A 149 17.97 -9.53 -7.38
CA GLN A 149 16.95 -10.06 -8.28
C GLN A 149 15.63 -9.28 -8.18
N TRP A 150 15.16 -9.05 -6.95
CA TRP A 150 13.93 -8.31 -6.72
C TRP A 150 14.08 -6.82 -7.04
N PHE A 151 15.26 -6.27 -6.75
CA PHE A 151 15.63 -4.94 -7.20
C PHE A 151 15.46 -4.80 -8.73
N ILE A 152 16.09 -5.66 -9.55
CA ILE A 152 15.99 -5.58 -11.01
C ILE A 152 14.53 -5.75 -11.48
N LYS A 153 13.81 -6.73 -10.93
CA LYS A 153 12.42 -6.99 -11.28
C LYS A 153 11.53 -5.77 -11.00
N SER A 154 11.72 -5.13 -9.85
CA SER A 154 10.97 -3.93 -9.47
C SER A 154 11.24 -2.75 -10.41
N LYS A 155 12.49 -2.53 -10.83
CA LYS A 155 12.83 -1.41 -11.73
C LYS A 155 12.28 -1.62 -13.15
N ILE A 156 12.30 -2.85 -13.66
CA ILE A 156 11.67 -3.17 -14.96
C ILE A 156 10.15 -2.99 -14.88
N SER A 157 9.53 -3.45 -13.79
CA SER A 157 8.09 -3.26 -13.56
C SER A 157 7.74 -1.78 -13.43
N GLY A 158 8.50 -1.02 -12.64
CA GLY A 158 8.33 0.41 -12.43
C GLY A 158 8.48 1.21 -13.72
N ALA A 159 9.43 0.86 -14.60
CA ALA A 159 9.54 1.49 -15.91
C ALA A 159 8.29 1.27 -16.78
N ARG A 160 7.71 0.05 -16.76
CA ARG A 160 6.44 -0.22 -17.45
C ARG A 160 5.28 0.56 -16.84
N GLN A 161 5.21 0.66 -15.51
CA GLN A 161 4.20 1.44 -14.81
C GLN A 161 4.32 2.93 -15.13
N LEU A 162 5.54 3.48 -15.20
CA LEU A 162 5.77 4.87 -15.59
C LEU A 162 5.26 5.14 -17.00
N VAL A 163 5.53 4.25 -17.95
CA VAL A 163 4.99 4.34 -19.32
C VAL A 163 3.47 4.23 -19.32
N ALA A 164 2.90 3.30 -18.54
CA ALA A 164 1.45 3.13 -18.42
C ALA A 164 0.78 4.40 -17.88
N VAL A 165 1.34 5.02 -16.83
CA VAL A 165 0.84 6.28 -16.25
C VAL A 165 1.00 7.43 -17.25
N ALA A 166 2.16 7.56 -17.90
CA ALA A 166 2.43 8.62 -18.88
C ALA A 166 1.49 8.55 -20.09
N LEU A 167 1.11 7.34 -20.53
CA LEU A 167 0.16 7.11 -21.61
C LEU A 167 -1.30 7.04 -21.14
N GLY A 168 -1.56 7.13 -19.83
CA GLY A 168 -2.90 6.97 -19.25
C GLY A 168 -3.48 5.55 -19.40
N ASN A 169 -2.65 4.56 -19.74
CA ASN A 169 -3.05 3.18 -20.02
C ASN A 169 -2.84 2.28 -18.79
N PHE A 170 -3.67 2.47 -17.77
CA PHE A 170 -3.68 1.65 -16.55
C PHE A 170 -5.11 1.42 -16.04
N SER A 171 -5.29 0.38 -15.22
CA SER A 171 -6.61 0.00 -14.69
C SER A 171 -7.10 0.99 -13.63
N ARG A 172 -8.41 1.27 -13.64
CA ARG A 172 -9.10 2.14 -12.67
C ARG A 172 -10.40 1.44 -12.25
N PRO A 173 -10.51 0.89 -11.03
CA PRO A 173 -9.51 0.90 -9.95
C PRO A 173 -8.29 0.01 -10.26
N ILE A 174 -7.21 0.12 -9.48
CA ILE A 174 -6.05 -0.77 -9.61
C ILE A 174 -6.50 -2.20 -9.31
N ALA A 175 -6.32 -3.12 -10.26
CA ALA A 175 -6.78 -4.50 -10.11
C ALA A 175 -6.06 -5.24 -8.97
N THR A 176 -6.82 -6.00 -8.18
CA THR A 176 -6.33 -6.88 -7.12
C THR A 176 -6.73 -8.34 -7.40
N PRO A 177 -5.93 -9.34 -6.98
CA PRO A 177 -4.66 -9.23 -6.26
C PRO A 177 -3.50 -8.72 -7.13
N ILE A 178 -2.51 -8.07 -6.52
CA ILE A 178 -1.30 -7.62 -7.23
C ILE A 178 -0.39 -8.82 -7.50
N HIS A 179 -0.09 -9.05 -8.77
CA HIS A 179 0.83 -10.11 -9.17
C HIS A 179 2.29 -9.67 -9.08
N GLY A 180 3.18 -10.64 -8.82
CA GLY A 180 4.62 -10.42 -8.89
C GLY A 180 5.26 -9.83 -7.63
N LEU A 181 4.49 -9.65 -6.55
CA LEU A 181 4.99 -9.43 -5.20
C LEU A 181 5.80 -10.64 -4.71
N ARG A 182 6.57 -10.44 -3.64
CA ARG A 182 7.26 -11.52 -2.93
C ARG A 182 6.25 -12.45 -2.26
N PRO A 183 6.63 -13.71 -1.98
CA PRO A 183 5.82 -14.58 -1.13
C PRO A 183 5.48 -13.87 0.19
N ALA A 184 4.21 -13.98 0.62
CA ALA A 184 3.73 -13.25 1.79
C ALA A 184 4.55 -13.58 3.05
N ARG A 185 4.86 -14.87 3.25
CA ARG A 185 5.64 -15.33 4.42
C ARG A 185 7.01 -14.66 4.50
N GLU A 186 7.75 -14.56 3.39
CA GLU A 186 9.07 -13.88 3.35
C GLU A 186 9.00 -12.36 3.53
N THR A 187 7.80 -11.78 3.55
CA THR A 187 7.59 -10.33 3.67
C THR A 187 7.00 -10.00 5.03
N CYS A 188 5.90 -10.66 5.40
CA CYS A 188 5.20 -10.46 6.65
C CYS A 188 6.00 -11.01 7.84
N GLU A 189 6.66 -12.16 7.70
CA GLU A 189 7.30 -12.85 8.83
C GLU A 189 8.64 -12.25 9.26
N GLU A 190 9.18 -11.30 8.50
CA GLU A 190 10.32 -10.47 8.91
C GLU A 190 9.97 -9.60 10.13
N CYS A 191 8.69 -9.22 10.27
CA CYS A 191 8.19 -8.40 11.38
C CYS A 191 7.16 -9.14 12.25
N HIS A 192 6.34 -10.01 11.67
CA HIS A 192 5.26 -10.72 12.36
C HIS A 192 5.60 -12.19 12.55
N ARG A 193 5.80 -12.64 13.79
CA ARG A 193 6.12 -14.04 14.08
C ARG A 193 4.86 -14.85 14.36
N PRO A 194 4.43 -15.78 13.48
CA PRO A 194 3.17 -16.51 13.67
C PRO A 194 3.12 -17.34 14.96
N GLU A 195 4.29 -17.78 15.44
CA GLU A 195 4.41 -18.52 16.70
C GLU A 195 4.10 -17.64 17.91
N LEU A 196 4.39 -16.34 17.84
CA LEU A 196 4.26 -15.41 18.95
C LEU A 196 2.96 -14.59 18.95
N PHE A 197 1.99 -14.94 18.10
CA PHE A 197 0.70 -14.24 18.15
C PHE A 197 -0.02 -14.45 19.48
N HIS A 198 -0.66 -13.38 19.94
CA HIS A 198 -1.13 -13.24 21.32
C HIS A 198 -2.58 -13.73 21.41
N GLY A 199 -2.75 -15.05 21.58
CA GLY A 199 -3.97 -15.69 22.08
C GLY A 199 -5.30 -15.07 21.63
N GLU A 200 -6.18 -14.81 22.59
CA GLU A 200 -7.47 -14.15 22.33
C GLU A 200 -7.33 -12.63 22.50
N LYS A 201 -7.95 -11.86 21.61
CA LYS A 201 -7.91 -10.39 21.61
C LYS A 201 -9.30 -9.81 21.77
N LEU A 202 -9.47 -8.96 22.78
CA LEU A 202 -10.68 -8.18 22.96
C LEU A 202 -10.74 -7.05 21.93
N TYR A 203 -11.83 -6.98 21.18
CA TYR A 203 -12.16 -5.88 20.29
C TYR A 203 -13.38 -5.15 20.84
N ILE A 204 -13.25 -3.83 20.91
CA ILE A 204 -14.34 -2.91 21.25
C ILE A 204 -14.55 -2.06 20.01
N LYS A 205 -15.75 -2.12 19.44
CA LYS A 205 -16.12 -1.38 18.22
C LYS A 205 -17.16 -0.34 18.59
N ASP A 206 -16.78 0.93 18.49
CA ASP A 206 -17.69 2.05 18.61
C ASP A 206 -18.50 2.24 17.34
N LYS A 207 -19.80 2.50 17.53
CA LYS A 207 -20.76 2.79 16.46
C LYS A 207 -21.69 3.89 16.93
N TYR A 208 -22.07 4.77 16.00
CA TYR A 208 -23.01 5.84 16.27
C TYR A 208 -24.30 5.60 15.48
N LEU A 209 -25.44 5.60 16.17
CA LEU A 209 -26.73 5.40 15.54
C LEU A 209 -27.14 6.65 14.74
N PRO A 210 -27.88 6.50 13.62
CA PRO A 210 -28.34 7.62 12.80
C PRO A 210 -29.60 8.28 13.41
N ASP A 211 -29.57 8.57 14.70
CA ASP A 211 -30.62 9.27 15.45
C ASP A 211 -30.22 10.72 15.76
N GLU A 212 -31.08 11.45 16.48
CA GLU A 212 -30.85 12.86 16.78
C GLU A 212 -29.63 13.06 17.67
N GLN A 213 -29.43 12.17 18.64
CA GLN A 213 -28.39 12.26 19.66
C GLN A 213 -27.06 11.67 19.19
N ASN A 214 -27.03 11.05 18.01
CA ASN A 214 -25.93 10.24 17.52
C ASN A 214 -25.54 9.19 18.58
N THR A 215 -26.50 8.41 19.07
CA THR A 215 -26.31 7.53 20.23
C THR A 215 -25.11 6.60 20.01
N ASN A 216 -24.12 6.67 20.91
CA ASN A 216 -22.98 5.76 20.90
C ASN A 216 -23.41 4.39 21.45
N VAL A 217 -23.15 3.36 20.66
CA VAL A 217 -23.32 1.96 21.03
C VAL A 217 -22.03 1.21 20.74
N GLN A 218 -21.78 0.15 21.51
CA GLN A 218 -20.53 -0.58 21.44
C GLN A 218 -20.81 -2.07 21.24
N THR A 219 -20.09 -2.65 20.28
CA THR A 219 -20.00 -4.11 20.14
C THR A 219 -18.67 -4.57 20.75
N VAL A 220 -18.75 -5.51 21.68
CA VAL A 220 -17.59 -6.08 22.37
C VAL A 220 -17.48 -7.54 21.98
N LEU A 221 -16.35 -7.93 21.39
CA LEU A 221 -16.12 -9.30 20.96
C LEU A 221 -14.72 -9.75 21.34
N LEU A 222 -14.61 -11.02 21.72
CA LEU A 222 -13.34 -11.69 21.95
C LEU A 222 -12.98 -12.48 20.69
N MET A 223 -11.95 -12.02 19.98
CA MET A 223 -11.45 -12.66 18.77
C MET A 223 -10.42 -13.73 19.12
N LYS A 224 -10.62 -14.96 18.65
CA LYS A 224 -9.71 -16.10 18.84
C LYS A 224 -8.58 -16.06 17.80
N VAL A 225 -7.77 -15.00 17.87
CA VAL A 225 -6.64 -14.77 16.96
C VAL A 225 -5.68 -15.97 16.99
N GLY A 226 -5.40 -16.50 18.17
CA GLY A 226 -4.60 -17.69 18.37
C GLY A 226 -3.13 -17.51 17.98
N SER A 227 -2.47 -18.63 17.71
CA SER A 227 -1.04 -18.68 17.38
C SER A 227 -0.75 -19.91 16.50
N GLY A 228 0.32 -19.82 15.71
CA GLY A 228 0.92 -20.95 14.99
C GLY A 228 1.65 -21.96 15.89
N GLY A 229 1.60 -21.80 17.21
CA GLY A 229 2.21 -22.70 18.20
C GLY A 229 3.58 -22.20 18.69
N TYR A 230 3.82 -22.24 20.01
CA TYR A 230 5.08 -21.80 20.61
C TYR A 230 5.35 -22.44 21.98
N ARG A 231 6.62 -22.79 22.25
CA ARG A 231 7.14 -23.32 23.53
C ARG A 231 6.24 -24.39 24.18
N GLY A 232 5.77 -25.35 23.40
CA GLY A 232 4.94 -26.47 23.87
C GLY A 232 3.43 -26.25 23.79
N SER A 233 2.96 -25.05 23.43
CA SER A 233 1.56 -24.79 23.10
C SER A 233 1.29 -25.20 21.66
N LYS A 234 0.22 -25.97 21.43
CA LYS A 234 -0.24 -26.34 20.08
C LYS A 234 -0.80 -25.12 19.35
N ALA A 235 -0.68 -25.12 18.03
CA ALA A 235 -1.36 -24.15 17.18
C ALA A 235 -2.88 -24.17 17.44
N ASN A 236 -3.50 -22.98 17.48
CA ASN A 236 -4.91 -22.80 17.80
C ASN A 236 -5.44 -21.47 17.28
N GLY A 237 -6.76 -21.28 17.34
CA GLY A 237 -7.45 -20.09 16.85
C GLY A 237 -7.29 -19.91 15.34
N ILE A 238 -7.51 -18.69 14.86
CA ILE A 238 -7.46 -18.37 13.43
C ILE A 238 -6.05 -18.57 12.86
N HIS A 239 -4.99 -18.25 13.60
CA HIS A 239 -3.61 -18.43 13.12
C HIS A 239 -3.11 -19.88 13.08
N TRP A 240 -3.94 -20.85 13.47
CA TRP A 240 -3.66 -22.26 13.19
C TRP A 240 -3.37 -22.51 11.71
N HIS A 241 -4.02 -21.78 10.79
CA HIS A 241 -3.83 -21.90 9.33
C HIS A 241 -2.38 -21.69 8.86
N VAL A 242 -1.60 -20.90 9.58
CA VAL A 242 -0.21 -20.55 9.21
C VAL A 242 0.83 -21.24 10.10
N ALA A 243 0.42 -22.20 10.92
CA ALA A 243 1.33 -22.99 11.73
C ALA A 243 2.30 -23.79 10.83
N PRO A 244 3.59 -23.92 11.18
CA PRO A 244 4.57 -24.64 10.37
C PRO A 244 4.19 -26.10 10.08
N GLU A 245 3.46 -26.74 10.99
CA GLU A 245 2.99 -28.12 10.86
C GLU A 245 1.75 -28.29 9.97
N ASN A 246 1.07 -27.19 9.61
CA ASN A 246 -0.10 -27.20 8.76
C ASN A 246 0.25 -26.69 7.38
N LYS A 247 -0.20 -27.41 6.34
CA LYS A 247 -0.13 -26.93 4.97
C LYS A 247 -1.49 -27.07 4.33
N ILE A 248 -2.09 -25.92 4.04
CA ILE A 248 -3.40 -25.81 3.40
C ILE A 248 -3.19 -25.35 1.96
N THR A 249 -3.74 -26.11 1.04
CA THR A 249 -3.77 -25.79 -0.39
C THR A 249 -5.23 -25.65 -0.79
N TYR A 250 -5.54 -24.73 -1.70
CA TYR A 250 -6.89 -24.60 -2.25
C TYR A 250 -6.86 -24.38 -3.76
N LYS A 251 -7.94 -24.78 -4.43
CA LYS A 251 -8.22 -24.46 -5.83
C LYS A 251 -9.32 -23.41 -5.89
N HIS A 252 -9.14 -22.39 -6.72
CA HIS A 252 -10.14 -21.34 -6.95
C HIS A 252 -10.52 -21.22 -8.42
N GLN A 253 -11.67 -20.62 -8.72
CA GLN A 253 -12.22 -20.53 -10.09
C GLN A 253 -12.13 -19.11 -10.67
N ASP A 254 -12.05 -18.10 -9.82
CA ASP A 254 -12.04 -16.68 -10.22
C ASP A 254 -10.69 -16.00 -9.96
N LYS A 255 -10.47 -14.82 -10.55
CA LYS A 255 -9.23 -14.04 -10.35
C LYS A 255 -9.10 -13.43 -8.95
N GLY A 256 -10.23 -13.15 -8.29
CA GLY A 256 -10.30 -12.54 -6.96
C GLY A 256 -10.05 -13.54 -5.82
N ARG A 257 -10.08 -14.84 -6.12
CA ARG A 257 -9.98 -15.94 -5.15
C ARG A 257 -11.16 -15.90 -4.17
N LEU A 258 -12.35 -15.76 -4.72
CA LEU A 258 -13.62 -15.74 -3.99
C LEU A 258 -14.33 -17.09 -4.04
N GLU A 259 -14.22 -17.79 -5.16
CA GLU A 259 -14.88 -19.07 -5.42
C GLU A 259 -13.87 -20.20 -5.24
N ILE A 260 -13.93 -20.86 -4.09
CA ILE A 260 -13.06 -21.98 -3.73
C ILE A 260 -13.79 -23.28 -4.07
N SER A 261 -13.17 -24.12 -4.89
CA SER A 261 -13.77 -25.39 -5.31
C SER A 261 -13.31 -26.57 -4.47
N GLU A 262 -12.08 -26.50 -3.96
CA GLU A 262 -11.45 -27.57 -3.20
C GLU A 262 -10.45 -27.00 -2.21
N VAL A 263 -10.43 -27.56 -0.99
CA VAL A 263 -9.44 -27.27 0.05
C VAL A 263 -8.81 -28.58 0.50
N THR A 264 -7.50 -28.63 0.43
CA THR A 264 -6.70 -29.78 0.84
C THR A 264 -5.87 -29.42 2.08
N LEU A 265 -6.07 -30.18 3.15
CA LEU A 265 -5.28 -30.09 4.38
C LEU A 265 -4.26 -31.23 4.43
N ALA A 266 -2.97 -30.89 4.41
CA ALA A 266 -1.90 -31.83 4.72
C ALA A 266 -1.66 -31.86 6.24
N LYS A 267 -1.92 -33.01 6.87
CA LYS A 267 -1.66 -33.25 8.29
C LYS A 267 -0.18 -33.59 8.54
N PRO A 268 0.34 -33.40 9.77
CA PRO A 268 1.76 -33.67 10.09
C PRO A 268 2.21 -35.11 9.86
N ASN A 269 1.28 -36.07 9.89
CA ASN A 269 1.53 -37.49 9.62
C ASN A 269 1.57 -37.83 8.11
N GLY A 270 1.44 -36.82 7.23
CA GLY A 270 1.39 -36.98 5.78
C GLY A 270 0.01 -37.34 5.22
N THR A 271 -1.02 -37.47 6.06
CA THR A 271 -2.40 -37.68 5.58
C THR A 271 -2.92 -36.41 4.94
N MET A 272 -3.46 -36.53 3.73
CA MET A 272 -4.16 -35.47 3.02
C MET A 272 -5.67 -35.62 3.28
N VAL A 273 -6.34 -34.52 3.54
CA VAL A 273 -7.81 -34.47 3.67
C VAL A 273 -8.32 -33.43 2.69
N ASP A 274 -9.11 -33.89 1.72
CA ASP A 274 -9.66 -33.05 0.66
C ASP A 274 -11.14 -32.76 0.97
N PHE A 275 -11.47 -31.48 0.98
CA PHE A 275 -12.82 -30.96 1.14
C PHE A 275 -13.24 -30.34 -0.18
N LYS A 276 -14.30 -30.86 -0.80
CA LYS A 276 -14.79 -30.39 -2.09
C LYS A 276 -16.09 -29.63 -1.92
N ALA A 277 -16.20 -28.50 -2.62
CA ALA A 277 -17.46 -27.79 -2.73
C ALA A 277 -18.45 -28.56 -3.65
N PRO A 278 -19.77 -28.32 -3.54
CA PRO A 278 -20.73 -28.88 -4.48
C PRO A 278 -20.39 -28.46 -5.92
N GLY A 279 -20.31 -29.43 -6.84
CA GLY A 279 -19.99 -29.17 -8.25
C GLY A 279 -18.49 -29.02 -8.56
N ALA A 280 -17.61 -29.36 -7.62
CA ALA A 280 -16.17 -29.20 -7.79
C ALA A 280 -15.57 -30.06 -8.92
N ASP A 281 -16.11 -31.26 -9.15
CA ASP A 281 -15.62 -32.17 -10.18
C ASP A 281 -15.94 -31.64 -11.59
N GLU A 282 -17.14 -31.08 -11.78
CA GLU A 282 -17.54 -30.42 -13.03
C GLU A 282 -16.72 -29.15 -13.29
N ALA A 283 -16.38 -28.42 -12.22
CA ALA A 283 -15.49 -27.26 -12.31
C ALA A 283 -14.08 -27.70 -12.76
N GLU A 284 -13.51 -28.75 -12.17
CA GLU A 284 -12.17 -29.24 -12.53
C GLU A 284 -12.07 -29.71 -14.01
N GLU A 285 -13.15 -30.27 -14.57
CA GLU A 285 -13.22 -30.66 -15.99
C GLU A 285 -13.35 -29.45 -16.94
N ALA A 286 -13.97 -28.37 -16.49
CA ALA A 286 -14.03 -27.11 -17.20
C ALA A 286 -12.67 -26.40 -17.13
N LYS A 287 -11.72 -26.82 -17.98
CA LYS A 287 -10.37 -26.23 -18.16
C LYS A 287 -10.37 -24.77 -18.66
N GLU A 288 -11.29 -23.93 -18.20
CA GLU A 288 -11.11 -22.49 -18.32
C GLU A 288 -10.02 -22.03 -17.37
N THR A 289 -9.37 -20.92 -17.73
CA THR A 289 -8.09 -20.41 -17.20
C THR A 289 -8.08 -20.01 -15.71
N GLY A 290 -9.06 -20.48 -14.93
CA GLY A 290 -9.32 -20.13 -13.53
C GLY A 290 -8.77 -21.09 -12.49
N HIS A 291 -8.63 -22.40 -12.79
CA HIS A 291 -8.19 -23.42 -11.82
C HIS A 291 -6.71 -23.27 -11.47
N GLN A 292 -6.41 -22.38 -10.53
CA GLN A 292 -5.09 -22.24 -9.97
C GLN A 292 -5.07 -22.83 -8.56
N GLU A 293 -4.22 -23.83 -8.39
CA GLU A 293 -3.87 -24.35 -7.08
C GLU A 293 -2.95 -23.35 -6.38
N ARG A 294 -3.25 -23.06 -5.12
CA ARG A 294 -2.48 -22.13 -4.30
C ARG A 294 -2.31 -22.65 -2.88
N ILE A 295 -1.09 -22.50 -2.35
CA ILE A 295 -0.83 -22.69 -0.93
C ILE A 295 -1.31 -21.44 -0.19
N MET A 296 -2.13 -21.65 0.84
CA MET A 296 -2.63 -20.58 1.70
C MET A 296 -1.48 -19.87 2.42
N ASP A 297 -1.52 -18.54 2.41
CA ASP A 297 -0.58 -17.69 3.14
C ASP A 297 -1.29 -16.50 3.82
N CYS A 298 -0.50 -15.60 4.43
CA CYS A 298 -1.02 -14.46 5.18
C CYS A 298 -1.97 -13.57 4.37
N LEU A 299 -1.78 -13.43 3.05
CA LEU A 299 -2.58 -12.53 2.19
C LEU A 299 -3.92 -13.14 1.79
N ASP A 300 -4.16 -14.42 2.06
CA ASP A 300 -5.47 -15.03 1.82
C ASP A 300 -6.49 -14.59 2.90
N CYS A 301 -6.02 -14.14 4.07
CA CYS A 301 -6.84 -13.50 5.12
C CYS A 301 -6.55 -11.99 5.26
N HIS A 302 -5.28 -11.58 5.21
CA HIS A 302 -4.84 -10.18 5.32
C HIS A 302 -4.54 -9.58 3.95
N ASN A 303 -5.50 -9.65 3.03
CA ASN A 303 -5.29 -9.22 1.63
C ASN A 303 -5.05 -7.71 1.45
N ARG A 304 -5.40 -6.90 2.45
CA ARG A 304 -5.18 -5.44 2.47
C ARG A 304 -4.63 -4.99 3.84
N PRO A 305 -3.36 -5.30 4.16
CA PRO A 305 -2.81 -5.06 5.49
C PRO A 305 -2.48 -3.57 5.76
N THR A 306 -2.32 -2.77 4.69
CA THR A 306 -2.00 -1.35 4.78
C THR A 306 -2.99 -0.46 4.02
N HIS A 307 -3.41 -0.85 2.82
CA HIS A 307 -4.33 -0.04 2.00
C HIS A 307 -5.80 -0.31 2.36
N ILE A 308 -6.20 0.07 3.56
CA ILE A 308 -7.52 -0.25 4.14
C ILE A 308 -8.55 0.82 3.71
N TYR A 309 -9.61 0.37 3.03
CA TYR A 309 -10.79 1.20 2.71
C TYR A 309 -11.94 0.79 3.62
N LEU A 310 -12.57 1.75 4.26
CA LEU A 310 -13.65 1.56 5.21
C LEU A 310 -15.02 1.63 4.53
N SER A 311 -16.02 1.01 5.16
CA SER A 311 -17.42 1.27 4.78
C SER A 311 -17.83 2.70 5.18
N PRO A 312 -18.87 3.29 4.56
CA PRO A 312 -19.29 4.66 4.86
C PRO A 312 -19.70 4.84 6.34
N ASN A 313 -20.26 3.80 6.96
CA ASN A 313 -20.59 3.84 8.38
C ASN A 313 -19.33 3.89 9.24
N GLU A 314 -18.37 2.99 9.00
CA GLU A 314 -17.12 2.91 9.78
C GLU A 314 -16.28 4.19 9.62
N ALA A 315 -16.20 4.74 8.41
CA ALA A 315 -15.50 6.00 8.16
C ALA A 315 -16.09 7.15 9.00
N LEU A 316 -17.42 7.27 9.05
CA LEU A 316 -18.08 8.28 9.89
C LEU A 316 -17.94 7.99 11.39
N ASP A 317 -18.07 6.73 11.79
CA ASP A 317 -17.95 6.33 13.20
C ASP A 317 -16.56 6.67 13.75
N LEU A 318 -15.50 6.47 12.97
CA LEU A 318 -14.14 6.88 13.37
C LEU A 318 -14.01 8.40 13.53
N LYS A 319 -14.55 9.18 12.60
CA LYS A 319 -14.48 10.65 12.67
C LYS A 319 -15.31 11.21 13.84
N LEU A 320 -16.43 10.59 14.17
CA LEU A 320 -17.22 10.90 15.37
C LEU A 320 -16.44 10.55 16.64
N ASN A 321 -15.83 9.36 16.67
CA ASN A 321 -15.07 8.88 17.81
C ASN A 321 -13.83 9.73 18.14
N HIS A 322 -13.12 10.22 17.12
CA HIS A 322 -11.96 11.10 17.30
C HIS A 322 -12.35 12.57 17.59
N GLY A 323 -13.64 12.91 17.47
CA GLY A 323 -14.13 14.28 17.63
C GLY A 323 -13.83 15.20 16.44
N ASP A 324 -13.47 14.64 15.28
CA ASP A 324 -13.38 15.37 14.01
C ASP A 324 -14.77 15.82 13.55
N ILE A 325 -15.78 14.98 13.78
CA ILE A 325 -17.19 15.34 13.67
C ILE A 325 -17.75 15.51 15.09
N PRO A 326 -18.16 16.73 15.49
CA PRO A 326 -18.75 16.99 16.80
C PRO A 326 -20.10 16.28 16.98
N LEU A 327 -20.31 15.63 18.13
CA LEU A 327 -21.52 14.85 18.44
C LEU A 327 -22.72 15.71 18.82
N GLU A 328 -22.48 16.97 19.18
CA GLU A 328 -23.50 17.92 19.66
C GLU A 328 -24.43 18.39 18.54
N LEU A 329 -24.08 18.10 17.28
CA LEU A 329 -24.91 18.43 16.12
C LEU A 329 -26.00 17.37 15.93
N PRO A 330 -27.29 17.77 16.01
CA PRO A 330 -28.39 16.83 15.84
C PRO A 330 -28.33 16.12 14.49
N TYR A 331 -28.50 14.79 14.49
CA TYR A 331 -28.53 13.94 13.29
C TYR A 331 -27.28 13.97 12.40
N ILE A 332 -26.12 14.45 12.87
CA ILE A 332 -24.94 14.58 12.01
C ILE A 332 -24.48 13.23 11.43
N LYS A 333 -24.61 12.11 12.17
CA LYS A 333 -24.33 10.77 11.64
C LYS A 333 -25.25 10.42 10.47
N LYS A 334 -26.55 10.69 10.62
CA LYS A 334 -27.57 10.40 9.59
C LYS A 334 -27.37 11.25 8.35
N GLN A 335 -27.17 12.56 8.52
CA GLN A 335 -26.99 13.48 7.39
C GLN A 335 -25.63 13.26 6.71
N GLY A 336 -24.58 13.04 7.50
CA GLY A 336 -23.26 12.66 6.99
C GLY A 336 -23.35 11.40 6.12
N LEU A 337 -24.02 10.35 6.61
CA LEU A 337 -24.20 9.12 5.84
C LEU A 337 -24.97 9.38 4.53
N ALA A 338 -26.05 10.16 4.58
CA ALA A 338 -26.86 10.47 3.41
C ALA A 338 -26.07 11.21 2.31
N VAL A 339 -25.18 12.14 2.67
CA VAL A 339 -24.40 12.91 1.69
C VAL A 339 -23.19 12.15 1.15
N ILE A 340 -22.51 11.34 1.96
CA ILE A 340 -21.32 10.58 1.50
C ILE A 340 -21.68 9.33 0.69
N SER A 341 -22.91 8.81 0.83
CA SER A 341 -23.39 7.65 0.06
C SER A 341 -23.89 8.00 -1.35
N LYS A 342 -23.80 9.27 -1.77
CA LYS A 342 -24.13 9.68 -3.14
C LYS A 342 -22.96 9.47 -4.09
N ASP A 343 -23.27 9.29 -5.36
CA ASP A 343 -22.26 9.22 -6.41
C ASP A 343 -21.86 10.63 -6.88
N TYR A 344 -20.56 10.91 -6.86
CA TYR A 344 -19.97 12.16 -7.34
C TYR A 344 -18.97 11.88 -8.46
N LYS A 345 -18.82 12.81 -9.43
CA LYS A 345 -17.93 12.61 -10.59
C LYS A 345 -16.48 12.95 -10.29
N SER A 346 -16.22 13.76 -9.27
CA SER A 346 -14.87 14.12 -8.83
C SER A 346 -14.80 14.35 -7.33
N SER A 347 -13.60 14.29 -6.78
CA SER A 347 -13.33 14.59 -5.38
C SER A 347 -13.71 16.04 -5.02
N GLU A 348 -13.51 16.98 -5.94
CA GLU A 348 -13.92 18.39 -5.77
C GLU A 348 -15.44 18.58 -5.79
N GLU A 349 -16.16 17.84 -6.64
CA GLU A 349 -17.62 17.86 -6.66
C GLU A 349 -18.18 17.34 -5.33
N ALA A 350 -17.67 16.20 -4.85
CA ALA A 350 -18.06 15.61 -3.57
C ALA A 350 -17.85 16.61 -2.42
N LYS A 351 -16.66 17.21 -2.34
CA LYS A 351 -16.32 18.20 -1.31
C LYS A 351 -17.33 19.35 -1.29
N ASN A 352 -17.62 19.95 -2.44
CA ASN A 352 -18.52 21.11 -2.52
C ASN A 352 -19.98 20.74 -2.22
N ASN A 353 -20.47 19.61 -2.74
CA ASN A 353 -21.85 19.18 -2.53
C ASN A 353 -22.10 18.73 -1.08
N ILE A 354 -21.18 17.96 -0.47
CA ILE A 354 -21.27 17.59 0.95
C ILE A 354 -21.43 18.83 1.84
N ALA A 355 -20.59 19.86 1.63
CA ALA A 355 -20.67 21.09 2.40
C ALA A 355 -21.99 21.85 2.15
N THR A 356 -22.40 21.95 0.89
CA THR A 356 -23.60 22.70 0.50
C THR A 356 -24.86 22.07 1.08
N GLU A 357 -24.99 20.75 0.96
CA GLU A 357 -26.17 20.03 1.42
C GLU A 357 -26.28 20.00 2.95
N LEU A 358 -25.18 19.76 3.66
CA LEU A 358 -25.19 19.80 5.13
C LEU A 358 -25.57 21.21 5.62
N ARG A 359 -24.95 22.27 5.07
CA ARG A 359 -25.32 23.65 5.45
C ARG A 359 -26.78 23.96 5.16
N ALA A 360 -27.29 23.56 4.00
CA ALA A 360 -28.68 23.78 3.64
C ALA A 360 -29.64 23.07 4.59
N TRP A 361 -29.32 21.82 4.96
CA TRP A 361 -30.13 21.04 5.89
C TRP A 361 -30.14 21.66 7.29
N TYR A 362 -28.99 22.06 7.82
CA TYR A 362 -28.92 22.73 9.14
C TYR A 362 -29.56 24.12 9.12
N LEU A 363 -29.44 24.89 8.03
CA LEU A 363 -30.12 26.18 7.90
C LEU A 363 -31.65 26.03 7.95
N GLN A 364 -32.18 24.97 7.34
CA GLN A 364 -33.61 24.69 7.31
C GLN A 364 -34.16 24.15 8.63
N ASN A 365 -33.45 23.22 9.27
CA ASN A 365 -33.97 22.45 10.42
C ASN A 365 -33.47 22.96 11.77
N TYR A 366 -32.27 23.55 11.81
CA TYR A 366 -31.60 24.06 13.02
C TYR A 366 -30.93 25.42 12.76
N PRO A 367 -31.68 26.47 12.37
CA PRO A 367 -31.12 27.76 11.98
C PRO A 367 -30.26 28.41 13.07
N ASP A 368 -30.54 28.12 14.35
CA ASP A 368 -29.75 28.60 15.48
C ASP A 368 -28.32 28.04 15.50
N VAL A 369 -28.12 26.80 15.02
CA VAL A 369 -26.77 26.22 14.85
C VAL A 369 -25.99 27.02 13.82
N VAL A 370 -26.60 27.36 12.68
CA VAL A 370 -25.94 28.15 11.63
C VAL A 370 -25.64 29.57 12.10
N LYS A 371 -26.55 30.17 12.88
CA LYS A 371 -26.39 31.55 13.36
C LYS A 371 -25.34 31.69 14.47
N ASN A 372 -25.29 30.74 15.40
CA ASN A 372 -24.50 30.87 16.63
C ASN A 372 -23.27 29.93 16.67
N ASN A 373 -23.32 28.80 15.95
CA ASN A 373 -22.34 27.72 16.04
C ASN A 373 -21.79 27.32 14.64
N MET A 374 -21.60 28.28 13.74
CA MET A 374 -21.13 28.01 12.37
C MET A 374 -19.78 27.28 12.35
N GLU A 375 -18.86 27.61 13.27
CA GLU A 375 -17.55 26.95 13.39
C GLU A 375 -17.70 25.45 13.71
N LEU A 376 -18.68 25.09 14.57
CA LEU A 376 -18.97 23.70 14.92
C LEU A 376 -19.48 22.94 13.68
N LEU A 377 -20.35 23.57 12.90
CA LEU A 377 -20.87 23.02 11.66
C LEU A 377 -19.77 22.87 10.59
N ASP A 378 -18.90 23.87 10.43
CA ASP A 378 -17.78 23.80 9.49
C ASP A 378 -16.79 22.69 9.86
N LYS A 379 -16.52 22.50 11.16
CA LYS A 379 -15.73 21.36 11.65
C LYS A 379 -16.38 20.02 11.29
N ALA A 380 -17.69 19.89 11.51
CA ALA A 380 -18.44 18.68 11.18
C ALA A 380 -18.40 18.38 9.67
N ILE A 381 -18.60 19.40 8.83
CA ILE A 381 -18.51 19.29 7.37
C ILE A 381 -17.12 18.82 6.96
N ALA A 382 -16.06 19.40 7.52
CA ALA A 382 -14.69 18.98 7.23
C ALA A 382 -14.44 17.52 7.62
N GLY A 383 -14.96 17.08 8.78
CA GLY A 383 -14.88 15.68 9.21
C GLY A 383 -15.63 14.72 8.28
N VAL A 384 -16.83 15.09 7.81
CA VAL A 384 -17.61 14.30 6.84
C VAL A 384 -16.91 14.25 5.48
N GLN A 385 -16.35 15.38 5.02
CA GLN A 385 -15.55 15.43 3.79
C GLN A 385 -14.30 14.55 3.90
N ALA A 386 -13.60 14.56 5.04
CA ALA A 386 -12.44 13.71 5.27
C ALA A 386 -12.82 12.22 5.25
N ALA A 387 -13.93 11.83 5.88
CA ALA A 387 -14.43 10.45 5.82
C ALA A 387 -14.61 9.97 4.37
N TYR A 388 -15.16 10.83 3.49
CA TYR A 388 -15.30 10.53 2.06
C TYR A 388 -13.94 10.50 1.34
N ALA A 389 -13.14 11.57 1.45
CA ALA A 389 -11.90 11.74 0.70
C ALA A 389 -10.79 10.73 1.06
N GLU A 390 -10.89 10.09 2.22
CA GLU A 390 -9.96 9.03 2.64
C GLU A 390 -10.32 7.65 2.05
N ASN A 391 -11.53 7.47 1.51
CA ASN A 391 -12.05 6.16 1.11
C ASN A 391 -12.61 6.11 -0.32
N VAL A 392 -12.98 7.25 -0.91
CA VAL A 392 -13.62 7.34 -2.22
C VAL A 392 -12.80 8.26 -3.12
N PHE A 393 -12.42 7.73 -4.29
CA PHE A 393 -11.57 8.40 -5.27
C PHE A 393 -12.22 8.24 -6.66
N PRO A 394 -13.14 9.14 -7.04
CA PRO A 394 -13.83 9.07 -8.32
C PRO A 394 -12.89 9.05 -9.53
N GLU A 395 -11.76 9.76 -9.46
CA GLU A 395 -10.75 9.80 -10.52
C GLU A 395 -10.11 8.44 -10.81
N MET A 396 -10.18 7.52 -9.83
CA MET A 396 -9.67 6.15 -9.90
C MET A 396 -10.78 5.10 -9.93
N ASN A 397 -12.05 5.51 -10.09
CA ASN A 397 -13.22 4.63 -10.01
C ASN A 397 -13.26 3.81 -8.70
N ILE A 398 -12.81 4.40 -7.59
CA ILE A 398 -12.91 3.79 -6.26
C ILE A 398 -14.08 4.45 -5.55
N ASN A 399 -15.10 3.67 -5.26
CA ASN A 399 -16.26 3.99 -4.42
C ASN A 399 -16.27 3.08 -3.16
N TRP A 400 -17.23 3.28 -2.26
CA TRP A 400 -17.46 2.42 -1.11
C TRP A 400 -17.52 0.94 -1.52
N ASN A 401 -16.80 0.09 -0.78
CA ASN A 401 -16.74 -1.35 -1.02
C ASN A 401 -16.21 -1.77 -2.40
N THR A 402 -15.44 -0.91 -3.09
CA THR A 402 -14.80 -1.29 -4.37
C THR A 402 -13.82 -2.45 -4.20
N TYR A 403 -13.09 -2.47 -3.09
CA TYR A 403 -12.10 -3.49 -2.79
C TYR A 403 -12.60 -4.42 -1.71
N THR A 404 -12.52 -5.72 -2.00
CA THR A 404 -12.87 -6.80 -1.08
C THR A 404 -11.83 -6.88 0.06
N ASN A 405 -12.30 -7.13 1.29
CA ASN A 405 -11.44 -7.34 2.45
C ASN A 405 -11.71 -8.71 3.09
N PHE A 406 -10.67 -9.53 3.22
CA PHE A 406 -10.80 -10.91 3.70
C PHE A 406 -10.63 -11.06 5.22
N LEU A 407 -10.43 -9.97 5.96
CA LEU A 407 -10.18 -9.99 7.40
C LEU A 407 -11.37 -10.47 8.23
N GLY A 408 -12.58 -10.42 7.68
CA GLY A 408 -13.81 -10.86 8.34
C GLY A 408 -14.95 -11.03 7.34
N HIS A 409 -16.18 -11.17 7.85
CA HIS A 409 -17.35 -11.52 7.04
C HIS A 409 -18.48 -10.46 7.06
N LYS A 410 -18.16 -9.21 7.43
CA LYS A 410 -19.18 -8.16 7.59
C LYS A 410 -19.71 -7.64 6.25
N ASN A 411 -18.81 -7.40 5.30
CA ASN A 411 -19.13 -6.82 3.99
C ASN A 411 -18.78 -7.75 2.81
N ASP A 412 -18.13 -8.88 3.09
CA ASP A 412 -17.59 -9.83 2.10
C ASP A 412 -17.61 -11.25 2.68
N SER A 413 -17.26 -12.25 1.86
CA SER A 413 -17.21 -13.66 2.28
C SER A 413 -16.04 -13.96 3.22
N GLY A 414 -14.86 -13.35 3.02
CA GLY A 414 -13.69 -13.52 3.89
C GLY A 414 -13.36 -14.99 4.19
N CYS A 415 -13.45 -15.38 5.47
CA CYS A 415 -13.23 -16.76 5.91
C CYS A 415 -14.30 -17.75 5.41
N PHE A 416 -15.54 -17.28 5.16
CA PHE A 416 -16.65 -18.11 4.68
C PHE A 416 -16.50 -18.57 3.22
N ARG A 417 -15.41 -18.21 2.54
CA ARG A 417 -15.07 -18.84 1.26
C ARG A 417 -14.68 -20.31 1.39
N CYS A 418 -14.22 -20.71 2.58
CA CYS A 418 -13.92 -22.11 2.89
C CYS A 418 -14.77 -22.61 4.07
N HIS A 419 -15.10 -21.73 5.02
CA HIS A 419 -15.91 -22.06 6.20
C HIS A 419 -17.40 -21.85 5.92
N ASP A 420 -18.02 -22.78 5.20
CA ASP A 420 -19.40 -22.65 4.69
C ASP A 420 -20.28 -23.88 4.92
N GLU A 421 -19.80 -24.90 5.63
CA GLU A 421 -20.46 -26.20 5.83
C GLU A 421 -20.74 -26.99 4.53
N SER A 422 -20.35 -26.48 3.36
CA SER A 422 -20.59 -27.11 2.05
C SER A 422 -19.34 -27.79 1.48
N HIS A 423 -18.16 -27.33 1.89
CA HIS A 423 -16.90 -28.02 1.63
C HIS A 423 -16.83 -29.31 2.46
N GLU A 424 -16.99 -30.46 1.81
CA GLU A 424 -17.20 -31.76 2.47
C GLU A 424 -16.18 -32.81 1.98
N THR A 425 -15.75 -33.69 2.88
CA THR A 425 -14.94 -34.88 2.54
C THR A 425 -15.81 -36.02 2.03
N SER A 426 -15.21 -37.04 1.41
CA SER A 426 -15.93 -38.25 1.00
C SER A 426 -16.57 -39.05 2.16
N SER A 427 -16.13 -38.82 3.39
CA SER A 427 -16.70 -39.40 4.61
C SER A 427 -17.75 -38.53 5.31
N GLY A 428 -18.02 -37.34 4.78
CA GLY A 428 -19.02 -36.41 5.30
C GLY A 428 -18.56 -35.42 6.37
N GLU A 429 -17.25 -35.22 6.51
CA GLU A 429 -16.69 -34.17 7.38
C GLU A 429 -16.72 -32.83 6.62
N THR A 430 -17.26 -31.77 7.23
CA THR A 430 -17.37 -30.44 6.62
C THR A 430 -16.38 -29.44 7.21
N ILE A 431 -16.03 -28.41 6.42
CA ILE A 431 -15.35 -27.23 6.96
C ILE A 431 -16.40 -26.33 7.64
N SER A 432 -16.36 -26.33 8.98
CA SER A 432 -17.42 -25.71 9.75
C SER A 432 -17.47 -24.19 9.67
N GLN A 433 -18.70 -23.65 9.67
CA GLN A 433 -19.03 -22.21 9.74
C GLN A 433 -19.38 -21.75 11.17
N ASP A 434 -19.13 -22.56 12.19
CA ASP A 434 -19.38 -22.19 13.58
C ASP A 434 -18.61 -20.91 13.99
N CYS A 435 -19.37 -19.84 14.30
CA CYS A 435 -18.83 -18.53 14.65
C CYS A 435 -17.95 -18.59 15.90
N ASP A 436 -18.24 -19.49 16.84
CA ASP A 436 -17.51 -19.61 18.10
C ASP A 436 -16.08 -20.14 17.89
N LYS A 437 -15.75 -20.67 16.71
CA LYS A 437 -14.36 -21.01 16.34
C LYS A 437 -13.51 -19.76 16.12
N CYS A 438 -14.14 -18.64 15.76
CA CYS A 438 -13.46 -17.41 15.36
C CYS A 438 -13.57 -16.32 16.43
N HIS A 439 -14.77 -16.08 16.96
CA HIS A 439 -14.98 -15.05 17.97
C HIS A 439 -16.19 -15.35 18.85
N ILE A 440 -16.22 -14.71 20.02
CA ILE A 440 -17.37 -14.71 20.92
C ILE A 440 -17.87 -13.28 21.04
N ILE A 441 -19.16 -13.05 20.83
CA ILE A 441 -19.80 -11.76 21.05
C ILE A 441 -20.16 -11.66 22.54
N LEU A 442 -19.65 -10.63 23.20
CA LEU A 442 -19.88 -10.39 24.63
C LEU A 442 -20.95 -9.32 24.86
N ALA A 443 -21.09 -8.39 23.92
CA ALA A 443 -22.16 -7.40 23.84
C ALA A 443 -22.27 -6.95 22.38
N GLU A 444 -23.48 -6.65 21.91
CA GLU A 444 -23.71 -6.22 20.52
C GLU A 444 -24.56 -4.96 20.48
N ASP A 445 -24.00 -3.89 19.92
CA ASP A 445 -24.67 -2.60 19.73
C ASP A 445 -25.39 -2.10 21.01
N GLU A 446 -24.74 -2.28 22.17
CA GLU A 446 -25.28 -1.85 23.46
C GLU A 446 -24.69 -0.49 23.89
N PRO A 447 -25.50 0.43 24.43
CA PRO A 447 -24.98 1.63 25.09
C PRO A 447 -24.33 1.25 26.42
N ALA A 448 -23.07 1.66 26.62
CA ALA A 448 -22.29 1.39 27.83
C ALA A 448 -22.36 -0.08 28.33
N PRO A 449 -21.87 -1.06 27.53
CA PRO A 449 -22.00 -2.49 27.83
C PRO A 449 -21.48 -2.87 29.22
N GLU A 450 -22.22 -3.73 29.92
CA GLU A 450 -21.88 -4.14 31.30
C GLU A 450 -20.53 -4.89 31.37
N VAL A 451 -20.20 -5.65 30.31
CA VAL A 451 -18.90 -6.32 30.19
C VAL A 451 -17.73 -5.33 30.25
N LEU A 452 -17.87 -4.11 29.71
CA LEU A 452 -16.81 -3.11 29.77
C LEU A 452 -16.67 -2.48 31.15
N LYS A 453 -17.78 -2.32 31.90
CA LYS A 453 -17.70 -1.88 33.30
C LYS A 453 -16.94 -2.91 34.13
N THR A 454 -17.22 -4.19 33.90
CA THR A 454 -16.53 -5.30 34.56
C THR A 454 -15.03 -5.28 34.23
N LEU A 455 -14.67 -5.14 32.95
CA LEU A 455 -13.28 -5.21 32.49
C LEU A 455 -12.43 -3.97 32.83
N ARG A 456 -13.04 -2.77 32.86
CA ARG A 456 -12.33 -1.52 33.21
C ARG A 456 -12.08 -1.38 34.71
N GLY A 457 -12.84 -2.11 35.54
CA GLY A 457 -12.79 -1.98 37.00
C GLY A 457 -13.39 -0.66 37.48
N SER A 458 -13.57 -0.53 38.80
CA SER A 458 -14.31 0.55 39.46
C SER A 458 -13.63 1.94 39.44
N ASN A 459 -12.60 2.15 38.61
CA ASN A 459 -11.74 3.34 38.63
C ASN A 459 -11.87 4.22 37.37
N ASN A 460 -13.10 4.47 36.90
CA ASN A 460 -13.38 5.57 35.98
C ASN A 460 -14.62 6.34 36.42
#